data_AF-A0AAP7IDX9-F1
#
_entry.id   AF-A0AAP7IDX9-F1
#
_cell.length_a   1.000
_cell.length_b   1.000
_cell.length_c   1.000
_cell.angle_alpha   90.00
_cell.angle_beta   90.00
_cell.angle_gamma   90.00
#
_symmetry.space_group_name_H-M   'P 1'
#
loop_
_entity.id
_entity.type
_entity.pdbx_description
1 polymer ?
#
loop_
_entity_poly.entity_id
_entity_poly.type
_entity_poly.pdbx_seq_one_letter_code
_entity_poly.pdbx_strand_id
1 'polypeptide(L)'
;MLNKSTDKRDQYEMISISELVSSNHLLRRVDNILDLNFIYELVEDKYCLDNERPSIDLVILVKILFIQRLIGIKSMRQKIKEIETNVACRWYLGYSFLDKVPHFGTFSKNYTRRFHDTDLFEQIFERILKIAIKNNLIDHSSLFINSTHIKENANKNKYITELVKKERFLHFQEELDNEINEQRLSQGKKPIKKKKKEEYKSKKSKYA
;
A
#
# COMPACT_ATOMS: atom_id res chain seq x y z
N MET A 1 11.72 10.36 49.45
CA MET A 1 11.44 8.96 49.85
C MET A 1 11.74 8.06 48.68
N LEU A 2 12.45 6.95 48.90
CA LEU A 2 12.85 6.03 47.84
C LEU A 2 11.78 4.93 47.73
N ASN A 3 10.88 5.04 46.74
CA ASN A 3 9.87 4.02 46.45
C ASN A 3 10.51 2.92 45.59
N LYS A 4 10.63 1.71 46.14
CA LYS A 4 10.96 0.52 45.35
C LYS A 4 9.68 0.01 44.70
N SER A 5 9.65 -0.10 43.37
CA SER A 5 8.49 -0.70 42.72
C SER A 5 8.46 -2.21 42.98
N THR A 6 7.28 -2.74 43.25
CA THR A 6 7.03 -4.18 43.27
C THR A 6 7.01 -4.71 41.84
N ASP A 7 7.56 -5.90 41.62
CA ASP A 7 7.42 -6.59 40.34
C ASP A 7 5.98 -7.06 40.14
N LYS A 8 5.41 -6.75 38.98
CA LYS A 8 4.01 -7.06 38.63
C LYS A 8 3.88 -7.97 37.40
N ARG A 9 4.98 -8.52 36.89
CA ARG A 9 5.00 -9.28 35.63
C ARG A 9 4.07 -10.50 35.60
N ASP A 10 3.80 -11.10 36.75
CA ASP A 10 2.96 -12.31 36.87
C ASP A 10 1.53 -12.01 37.37
N GLN A 11 1.10 -10.75 37.35
CA GLN A 11 -0.24 -10.36 37.78
C GLN A 11 -1.28 -10.59 36.67
N TYR A 12 -2.46 -11.07 37.05
CA TYR A 12 -3.61 -11.15 36.16
C TYR A 12 -4.42 -9.85 36.26
N GLU A 13 -4.62 -9.19 35.13
CA GLU A 13 -5.37 -7.94 35.03
C GLU A 13 -6.44 -8.06 33.94
N MET A 14 -7.62 -7.48 34.18
CA MET A 14 -8.68 -7.36 33.19
C MET A 14 -8.57 -5.98 32.53
N ILE A 15 -8.13 -5.94 31.28
CA ILE A 15 -7.86 -4.68 30.56
C ILE A 15 -8.44 -4.75 29.14
N SER A 16 -8.96 -3.64 28.64
CA SER A 16 -9.31 -3.48 27.23
C SER A 16 -8.09 -3.15 26.38
N ILE A 17 -7.90 -3.85 25.26
CA ILE A 17 -6.82 -3.57 24.30
C ILE A 17 -6.87 -2.11 23.81
N SER A 18 -8.08 -1.55 23.70
CA SER A 18 -8.26 -0.15 23.30
C SER A 18 -7.64 0.81 24.31
N GLU A 19 -7.77 0.55 25.61
CA GLU A 19 -7.26 1.44 26.66
C GLU A 19 -5.73 1.47 26.73
N LEU A 20 -5.08 0.38 26.31
CA LEU A 20 -3.62 0.28 26.24
C LEU A 20 -3.01 1.10 25.10
N VAL A 21 -3.80 1.49 24.11
CA VAL A 21 -3.33 2.27 22.96
C VAL A 21 -3.77 3.72 23.13
N SER A 22 -2.79 4.60 23.38
CA SER A 22 -2.99 6.04 23.51
C SER A 22 -3.91 6.60 22.42
N SER A 23 -4.86 7.46 22.79
CA SER A 23 -5.82 8.10 21.88
C SER A 23 -5.15 8.88 20.74
N ASN A 24 -3.96 9.45 21.00
CA ASN A 24 -3.19 10.23 20.03
C ASN A 24 -2.23 9.38 19.17
N HIS A 25 -2.26 8.05 19.32
CA HIS A 25 -1.37 7.16 18.57
C HIS A 25 -1.61 7.26 17.05
N LEU A 26 -0.53 7.18 16.26
CA LEU A 26 -0.58 7.32 14.80
C LEU A 26 -1.59 6.35 14.15
N LEU A 27 -1.57 5.08 14.56
CA LEU A 27 -2.47 4.07 14.01
C LEU A 27 -3.95 4.36 14.28
N ARG A 28 -4.30 5.04 15.39
CA ARG A 28 -5.68 5.47 15.64
C ARG A 28 -6.11 6.55 14.66
N ARG A 29 -5.22 7.53 14.42
CA ARG A 29 -5.48 8.60 13.45
C ARG A 29 -5.66 8.04 12.04
N VAL A 30 -4.87 7.02 11.68
CA VAL A 30 -5.00 6.34 10.39
C VAL A 30 -6.30 5.56 10.30
N ASP A 31 -6.63 4.73 11.30
CA ASP A 31 -7.87 3.93 11.31
C ASP A 31 -9.14 4.81 11.26
N ASN A 32 -9.11 5.98 11.91
CA ASN A 32 -10.22 6.95 11.85
C ASN A 32 -10.46 7.56 10.46
N ILE A 33 -9.41 7.68 9.64
CA ILE A 33 -9.49 8.30 8.31
C ILE A 33 -9.67 7.24 7.23
N LEU A 34 -9.03 6.09 7.39
CA LEU A 34 -8.88 5.05 6.40
C LEU A 34 -9.81 3.87 6.70
N ASP A 35 -11.09 4.04 6.37
CA ASP A 35 -11.99 2.90 6.34
C ASP A 35 -11.65 1.98 5.15
N LEU A 36 -11.28 0.74 5.46
CA LEU A 36 -10.90 -0.28 4.48
C LEU A 36 -12.02 -1.28 4.19
N ASN A 37 -13.22 -1.11 4.77
CA ASN A 37 -14.34 -2.03 4.54
C ASN A 37 -14.76 -2.11 3.07
N PHE A 38 -14.51 -1.07 2.28
CA PHE A 38 -14.73 -1.07 0.83
C PHE A 38 -13.98 -2.19 0.10
N ILE A 39 -12.92 -2.75 0.71
CA ILE A 39 -12.17 -3.86 0.13
C ILE A 39 -13.06 -5.10 0.02
N TYR A 40 -13.98 -5.33 0.97
CA TYR A 40 -14.89 -6.46 0.91
C TYR A 40 -15.77 -6.39 -0.34
N GLU A 41 -16.28 -5.21 -0.69
CA GLU A 41 -17.06 -4.99 -1.93
C GLU A 41 -16.26 -5.33 -3.19
N LEU A 42 -14.93 -5.16 -3.17
CA LEU A 42 -14.05 -5.41 -4.32
C LEU A 42 -13.72 -6.89 -4.53
N VAL A 43 -13.97 -7.72 -3.52
CA VAL A 43 -13.55 -9.12 -3.54
C VAL A 43 -14.64 -10.09 -3.17
N GLU A 44 -15.84 -9.63 -2.82
CA GLU A 44 -16.97 -10.49 -2.45
C GLU A 44 -17.21 -11.63 -3.45
N ASP A 45 -17.11 -11.33 -4.75
CA ASP A 45 -17.24 -12.27 -5.87
C ASP A 45 -16.12 -13.32 -5.94
N LYS A 46 -14.98 -13.08 -5.30
CA LYS A 46 -13.78 -13.93 -5.32
C LYS A 46 -13.68 -14.86 -4.12
N TYR A 47 -14.62 -14.79 -3.17
CA TYR A 47 -14.63 -15.65 -1.99
C TYR A 47 -15.89 -16.53 -1.96
N CYS A 48 -15.69 -17.78 -1.56
CA CYS A 48 -16.79 -18.66 -1.19
C CYS A 48 -17.19 -18.35 0.25
N LEU A 49 -18.49 -18.24 0.51
CA LEU A 49 -19.03 -17.93 1.84
C LEU A 49 -18.92 -19.13 2.80
N ASP A 50 -19.17 -20.34 2.28
CA ASP A 50 -19.52 -21.49 3.14
C ASP A 50 -18.60 -22.71 3.02
N ASN A 51 -17.60 -22.68 2.12
CA ASN A 51 -16.70 -23.80 1.90
C ASN A 51 -15.22 -23.39 1.97
N GLU A 52 -14.39 -24.32 2.47
CA GLU A 52 -12.93 -24.27 2.58
C GLU A 52 -12.33 -23.66 3.86
N ARG A 53 -10.99 -23.67 3.92
CA ARG A 53 -10.22 -23.11 5.02
C ARG A 53 -10.20 -21.59 4.88
N PRO A 54 -10.54 -20.82 5.94
CA PRO A 54 -10.50 -19.37 5.88
C PRO A 54 -9.08 -18.91 5.58
N SER A 55 -8.95 -18.10 4.53
CA SER A 55 -7.71 -17.42 4.20
C SER A 55 -7.48 -16.24 5.14
N ILE A 56 -6.30 -15.64 5.09
CA ILE A 56 -6.08 -14.33 5.74
C ILE A 56 -7.04 -13.34 5.10
N ASP A 57 -7.76 -12.60 5.92
CA ASP A 57 -8.62 -11.50 5.49
C ASP A 57 -7.81 -10.44 4.74
N LEU A 58 -8.36 -9.98 3.62
CA LEU A 58 -7.72 -9.00 2.76
C LEU A 58 -7.62 -7.62 3.42
N VAL A 59 -8.59 -7.23 4.24
CA VAL A 59 -8.50 -5.96 4.99
C VAL A 59 -7.33 -6.01 5.95
N ILE A 60 -7.22 -7.07 6.75
CA ILE A 60 -6.06 -7.32 7.62
C ILE A 60 -4.75 -7.31 6.81
N LEU A 61 -4.73 -7.96 5.65
CA LEU A 61 -3.53 -8.03 4.80
C LEU A 61 -3.08 -6.65 4.33
N VAL A 62 -4.01 -5.80 3.92
CA VAL A 62 -3.73 -4.40 3.57
C VAL A 62 -3.30 -3.60 4.80
N LYS A 63 -3.97 -3.75 5.95
CA LYS A 63 -3.56 -3.10 7.21
C LYS A 63 -2.13 -3.47 7.61
N ILE A 64 -1.72 -4.73 7.44
CA ILE A 64 -0.35 -5.18 7.69
C ILE A 64 0.67 -4.46 6.76
N LEU A 65 0.30 -4.11 5.52
CA LEU A 65 1.16 -3.30 4.65
C LEU A 65 1.28 -1.85 5.13
N PHE A 66 0.18 -1.29 5.65
CA PHE A 66 0.19 0.04 6.26
C PHE A 66 1.09 0.09 7.48
N ILE A 67 0.98 -0.88 8.41
CA ILE A 67 1.89 -1.00 9.56
C ILE A 67 3.35 -0.96 9.10
N GLN A 68 3.69 -1.70 8.04
CA GLN A 68 5.04 -1.74 7.50
C GLN A 68 5.55 -0.34 7.13
N ARG A 69 4.72 0.46 6.46
CA ARG A 69 5.10 1.79 5.98
C ARG A 69 5.04 2.87 7.04
N LEU A 70 4.03 2.82 7.91
CA LEU A 70 3.84 3.80 8.98
C LEU A 70 4.87 3.69 10.09
N ILE A 71 5.26 2.45 10.46
CA ILE A 71 6.27 2.21 11.49
C ILE A 71 7.69 2.18 10.90
N GLY A 72 7.82 2.05 9.58
CA GLY A 72 9.12 2.07 8.88
C GLY A 72 9.89 0.74 8.97
N ILE A 73 9.19 -0.38 9.13
CA ILE A 73 9.80 -1.70 9.24
C ILE A 73 10.12 -2.25 7.85
N LYS A 74 11.41 -2.47 7.56
CA LYS A 74 11.84 -2.95 6.24
C LYS A 74 11.70 -4.48 6.08
N SER A 75 11.81 -5.23 7.18
CA SER A 75 11.81 -6.69 7.16
C SER A 75 10.42 -7.27 7.42
N MET A 76 9.99 -8.20 6.55
CA MET A 76 8.71 -8.89 6.68
C MET A 76 8.63 -9.70 7.99
N ARG A 77 9.72 -10.39 8.36
CA ARG A 77 9.79 -11.16 9.59
C ARG A 77 9.73 -10.26 10.83
N GLN A 78 10.46 -9.15 10.79
CA GLN A 78 10.44 -8.16 11.86
C GLN A 78 9.04 -7.55 12.02
N LYS A 79 8.32 -7.32 10.92
CA LYS A 79 6.95 -6.83 10.96
C LYS A 79 6.00 -7.81 11.64
N ILE A 80 6.08 -9.10 11.33
CA ILE A 80 5.24 -10.11 12.01
C ILE A 80 5.58 -10.15 13.50
N LYS A 81 6.86 -10.14 13.85
CA LYS A 81 7.30 -10.08 15.26
C LYS A 81 6.77 -8.82 15.98
N GLU A 82 6.77 -7.68 15.29
CA GLU A 82 6.21 -6.44 15.81
C GLU A 82 4.71 -6.59 16.08
N ILE A 83 3.95 -7.21 15.17
CA ILE A 83 2.52 -7.46 15.36
C ILE A 83 2.28 -8.41 16.53
N GLU A 84 3.15 -9.39 16.76
CA GLU A 84 3.03 -10.32 17.88
C GLU A 84 3.15 -9.62 19.24
N THR A 85 4.08 -8.66 19.37
CA THR A 85 4.44 -8.03 20.66
C THR A 85 3.85 -6.64 20.88
N ASN A 86 3.51 -5.91 19.80
CA ASN A 86 3.06 -4.52 19.89
C ASN A 86 1.54 -4.43 19.96
N VAL A 87 1.03 -3.95 21.10
CA VAL A 87 -0.41 -3.80 21.37
C VAL A 87 -1.08 -2.85 20.37
N ALA A 88 -0.41 -1.77 19.94
CA ALA A 88 -0.97 -0.84 18.99
C ALA A 88 -1.15 -1.45 17.59
N CYS A 89 -0.22 -2.32 17.18
CA CYS A 89 -0.34 -3.09 15.95
C CYS A 89 -1.51 -4.06 16.01
N ARG A 90 -1.66 -4.81 17.11
CA ARG A 90 -2.80 -5.73 17.31
C ARG A 90 -4.12 -4.97 17.30
N TRP A 91 -4.19 -3.85 18.02
CA TRP A 91 -5.37 -2.99 18.05
C TRP A 91 -5.77 -2.53 16.64
N TYR A 92 -4.81 -2.04 15.84
CA TYR A 92 -5.08 -1.60 14.47
C TYR A 92 -5.59 -2.72 13.57
N LEU A 93 -5.09 -3.94 13.76
CA LEU A 93 -5.56 -5.13 13.02
C LEU A 93 -6.90 -5.68 13.52
N GLY A 94 -7.39 -5.22 14.68
CA GLY A 94 -8.56 -5.80 15.34
C GLY A 94 -8.28 -7.17 15.99
N TYR A 95 -7.01 -7.47 16.30
CA TYR A 95 -6.60 -8.71 16.95
C TYR A 95 -6.65 -8.62 18.47
N SER A 96 -7.21 -9.67 19.08
CA SER A 96 -7.06 -10.00 20.49
C SER A 96 -5.63 -10.44 20.81
N PHE A 97 -5.27 -10.52 22.10
CA PHE A 97 -4.01 -11.11 22.54
C PHE A 97 -3.89 -12.61 22.22
N LEU A 98 -5.02 -13.30 22.14
CA LEU A 98 -5.09 -14.73 21.84
C LEU A 98 -5.07 -15.04 20.34
N ASP A 99 -5.34 -14.05 19.50
CA ASP A 99 -5.39 -14.25 18.06
C ASP A 99 -4.00 -14.55 17.51
N LYS A 100 -3.95 -15.54 16.61
CA LYS A 100 -2.72 -15.97 15.96
C LYS A 100 -2.36 -15.02 14.84
N VAL A 101 -1.16 -14.44 14.93
CA VAL A 101 -0.61 -13.61 13.86
C VAL A 101 -0.20 -14.52 12.69
N PRO A 102 -0.53 -14.15 11.43
CA PRO A 102 -0.12 -14.94 10.29
C PRO A 102 1.40 -15.08 10.18
N HIS A 103 1.85 -16.29 9.87
CA HIS A 103 3.27 -16.52 9.59
C HIS A 103 3.73 -15.71 8.36
N PHE A 104 4.95 -15.17 8.40
CA PHE A 104 5.49 -14.29 7.34
C PHE A 104 5.41 -14.90 5.93
N GLY A 105 5.60 -16.22 5.82
CA GLY A 105 5.51 -16.95 4.55
C GLY A 105 4.09 -17.04 4.02
N THR A 106 3.11 -17.16 4.91
CA THR A 106 1.68 -17.16 4.56
C THR A 106 1.27 -15.78 4.07
N PHE A 107 1.68 -14.73 4.78
CA PHE A 107 1.46 -13.34 4.34
C PHE A 107 2.03 -13.09 2.94
N SER A 108 3.31 -13.45 2.72
CA SER A 108 3.99 -13.21 1.43
C SER A 108 3.29 -13.95 0.28
N LYS A 109 2.99 -15.24 0.46
CA LYS A 109 2.28 -16.04 -0.56
C LYS A 109 0.88 -15.51 -0.83
N ASN A 110 0.15 -15.09 0.20
CA ASN A 110 -1.21 -14.58 0.05
C ASN A 110 -1.20 -13.23 -0.69
N TYR A 111 -0.27 -12.34 -0.33
CA TYR A 111 -0.06 -11.08 -1.04
C TYR A 111 0.23 -11.32 -2.53
N THR A 112 1.21 -12.15 -2.86
CA THR A 112 1.51 -12.44 -4.28
C THR A 112 0.30 -13.03 -4.99
N ARG A 113 -0.33 -14.08 -4.45
CA ARG A 113 -1.44 -14.77 -5.14
C ARG A 113 -2.67 -13.88 -5.38
N ARG A 114 -2.97 -12.96 -4.46
CA ARG A 114 -4.17 -12.12 -4.56
C ARG A 114 -4.00 -10.90 -5.46
N PHE A 115 -2.78 -10.39 -5.57
CA PHE A 115 -2.50 -9.17 -6.34
C PHE A 115 -1.80 -9.43 -7.68
N HIS A 116 -1.25 -10.63 -7.89
CA HIS A 116 -0.65 -11.01 -9.18
C HIS A 116 -1.73 -11.15 -10.26
N ASP A 117 -1.45 -10.65 -11.47
CA ASP A 117 -2.35 -10.64 -12.63
C ASP A 117 -3.77 -10.10 -12.38
N THR A 118 -3.92 -9.19 -11.41
CA THR A 118 -5.19 -8.51 -11.13
C THR A 118 -4.99 -7.00 -11.03
N ASP A 119 -6.04 -6.26 -11.32
CA ASP A 119 -6.13 -4.81 -11.13
C ASP A 119 -6.54 -4.42 -9.69
N LEU A 120 -6.74 -5.41 -8.81
CA LEU A 120 -7.21 -5.22 -7.44
C LEU A 120 -6.31 -4.28 -6.63
N PHE A 121 -4.99 -4.39 -6.80
CA PHE A 121 -4.06 -3.48 -6.12
C PHE A 121 -4.26 -2.03 -6.57
N GLU A 122 -4.42 -1.80 -7.88
CA GLU A 122 -4.62 -0.47 -8.43
C GLU A 122 -5.95 0.11 -7.95
N GLN A 123 -7.04 -0.66 -7.97
CA GLN A 123 -8.34 -0.22 -7.46
C GLN A 123 -8.29 0.17 -5.98
N ILE A 124 -7.64 -0.64 -5.14
CA ILE A 124 -7.46 -0.35 -3.71
C ILE A 124 -6.61 0.91 -3.53
N PHE A 125 -5.49 1.00 -4.24
CA PHE A 125 -4.58 2.15 -4.17
C PHE A 125 -5.27 3.45 -4.57
N GLU A 126 -6.06 3.44 -5.65
CA GLU A 126 -6.81 4.62 -6.10
C GLU A 126 -7.85 5.08 -5.07
N ARG A 127 -8.59 4.14 -4.46
CA ARG A 127 -9.56 4.48 -3.41
C ARG A 127 -8.87 5.08 -2.18
N ILE A 128 -7.76 4.50 -1.75
CA ILE A 128 -6.92 5.04 -0.66
C ILE A 128 -6.43 6.44 -1.00
N LEU A 129 -5.94 6.65 -2.23
CA LEU A 129 -5.44 7.94 -2.69
C LEU A 129 -6.55 8.99 -2.70
N LYS A 130 -7.76 8.64 -3.16
CA LYS A 130 -8.95 9.52 -3.09
C LYS A 130 -9.29 9.92 -1.65
N ILE A 131 -9.24 8.96 -0.70
CA ILE A 131 -9.42 9.25 0.73
C ILE A 131 -8.35 10.23 1.22
N ALA A 132 -7.09 10.01 0.85
CA ALA A 132 -5.98 10.87 1.25
C ALA A 132 -6.12 12.30 0.70
N ILE A 133 -6.51 12.47 -0.57
CA ILE A 133 -6.82 13.78 -1.17
C ILE A 133 -7.96 14.46 -0.41
N LYS A 134 -9.07 13.76 -0.18
CA LYS A 134 -10.25 14.30 0.51
C LYS A 134 -9.93 14.80 1.91
N ASN A 135 -8.94 14.19 2.58
CA ASN A 135 -8.49 14.57 3.92
C ASN A 135 -7.30 15.53 3.92
N ASN A 136 -6.95 16.13 2.78
CA ASN A 136 -5.82 17.06 2.61
C ASN A 136 -4.48 16.49 3.09
N LEU A 137 -4.28 15.16 2.94
CA LEU A 137 -3.04 14.48 3.32
C LEU A 137 -1.97 14.50 2.22
N ILE A 138 -2.36 14.93 1.01
CA ILE A 138 -1.49 14.99 -0.15
C ILE A 138 -1.38 16.45 -0.58
N ASP A 139 -0.15 16.93 -0.68
CA ASP A 139 0.13 18.21 -1.32
C ASP A 139 0.24 18.00 -2.84
N HIS A 140 -0.58 18.73 -3.59
CA HIS A 140 -0.61 18.68 -5.05
C HIS A 140 0.40 19.61 -5.71
N SER A 141 1.11 20.45 -4.93
CA SER A 141 2.04 21.46 -5.44
C SER A 141 3.31 20.88 -6.08
N SER A 142 3.71 19.67 -5.68
CA SER A 142 4.99 19.07 -6.08
C SER A 142 4.83 17.65 -6.57
N LEU A 143 5.20 17.42 -7.84
CA LEU A 143 5.18 16.11 -8.47
C LEU A 143 6.57 15.46 -8.37
N PHE A 144 6.70 14.43 -7.52
CA PHE A 144 7.93 13.65 -7.40
C PHE A 144 7.84 12.39 -8.28
N ILE A 145 8.54 12.39 -9.41
CA ILE A 145 8.68 11.22 -10.29
C ILE A 145 10.00 10.52 -9.97
N ASN A 146 9.96 9.50 -9.11
CA ASN A 146 11.12 8.65 -8.86
C ASN A 146 11.22 7.54 -9.91
N SER A 147 12.17 7.64 -10.84
CA SER A 147 12.53 6.54 -11.74
C SER A 147 13.40 5.53 -11.00
N THR A 148 12.79 4.59 -10.28
CA THR A 148 13.54 3.44 -9.76
C THR A 148 13.90 2.53 -10.92
N HIS A 149 15.17 2.53 -11.34
CA HIS A 149 15.71 1.52 -12.26
C HIS A 149 15.76 0.16 -11.56
N ILE A 150 14.69 -0.62 -11.68
CA ILE A 150 14.70 -2.03 -11.31
C ILE A 150 15.56 -2.76 -12.35
N LYS A 151 16.75 -3.23 -11.94
CA LYS A 151 17.55 -4.15 -12.77
C LYS A 151 16.84 -5.51 -12.78
N GLU A 152 16.07 -5.75 -13.82
CA GLU A 152 15.41 -7.03 -14.06
C GLU A 152 16.45 -8.13 -14.31
N ASN A 153 16.48 -9.17 -13.48
CA ASN A 153 17.21 -10.42 -13.75
C ASN A 153 16.35 -11.39 -14.57
N ALA A 154 15.75 -10.90 -15.64
CA ALA A 154 14.84 -11.66 -16.49
C ALA A 154 15.54 -12.13 -17.76
N ASN A 155 15.24 -13.36 -18.19
CA ASN A 155 15.84 -13.97 -19.38
C ASN A 155 15.50 -13.13 -20.62
N LYS A 156 16.52 -12.63 -21.31
CA LYS A 156 16.39 -11.72 -22.48
C LYS A 156 15.62 -12.34 -23.66
N ASN A 157 15.43 -13.66 -23.64
CA ASN A 157 14.86 -14.41 -24.76
C ASN A 157 13.37 -14.76 -24.59
N LYS A 158 12.73 -14.45 -23.45
CA LYS A 158 11.29 -14.72 -23.23
C LYS A 158 10.53 -13.43 -22.93
N TYR A 159 9.51 -13.14 -23.74
CA TYR A 159 8.67 -11.95 -23.60
C TYR A 159 7.19 -12.27 -23.83
N ILE A 160 6.32 -11.58 -23.10
CA ILE A 160 4.88 -11.53 -23.31
C ILE A 160 4.56 -10.12 -23.83
N THR A 161 3.66 -10.03 -24.81
CA THR A 161 3.25 -8.74 -25.38
C THR A 161 1.93 -8.34 -24.75
N GLU A 162 1.96 -7.27 -23.96
CA GLU A 162 0.77 -6.69 -23.33
C GLU A 162 0.44 -5.34 -23.95
N LEU A 163 -0.86 -5.10 -24.13
CA LEU A 163 -1.39 -3.82 -24.56
C LEU A 163 -1.69 -2.98 -23.32
N VAL A 164 -0.89 -1.94 -23.09
CA VAL A 164 -1.07 -1.04 -21.95
C VAL A 164 -1.69 0.28 -22.43
N LYS A 165 -2.75 0.71 -21.74
CA LYS A 165 -3.39 2.03 -21.93
C LYS A 165 -2.50 3.14 -21.39
N LYS A 166 -2.29 4.20 -22.17
CA LYS A 166 -1.40 5.34 -21.84
C LYS A 166 -2.11 6.56 -21.22
N GLU A 167 -3.41 6.49 -20.96
CA GLU A 167 -4.29 7.65 -20.73
C GLU A 167 -3.73 8.67 -19.72
N ARG A 168 -3.31 8.24 -18.52
CA ARG A 168 -2.78 9.15 -17.49
C ARG A 168 -1.44 9.78 -17.84
N PHE A 169 -0.54 9.04 -18.49
CA PHE A 169 0.80 9.53 -18.85
C PHE A 169 0.74 10.61 -19.94
N LEU A 170 -0.25 10.53 -20.84
CA LEU A 170 -0.41 11.47 -21.95
C LEU A 170 -0.79 12.88 -21.48
N HIS A 171 -1.72 12.99 -20.53
CA HIS A 171 -2.16 14.30 -20.03
C HIS A 171 -1.02 15.08 -19.35
N PHE A 172 -0.30 14.42 -18.43
CA PHE A 172 0.85 15.04 -17.75
C PHE A 172 1.99 15.40 -18.72
N GLN A 173 2.19 14.60 -19.76
CA GLN A 173 3.21 14.88 -20.75
C GLN A 173 2.88 16.12 -21.59
N GLU A 174 1.60 16.39 -21.84
CA GLU A 174 1.16 17.58 -22.55
C GLU A 174 1.36 18.87 -21.74
N GLU A 175 1.07 18.84 -20.44
CA GLU A 175 1.32 19.96 -19.53
C GLU A 175 2.82 20.28 -19.44
N LEU A 176 3.67 19.27 -19.25
CA LEU A 176 5.12 19.43 -19.24
C LEU A 176 5.66 19.96 -20.57
N ASP A 177 5.18 19.44 -21.70
CA ASP A 177 5.58 19.92 -23.01
C ASP A 177 5.19 21.41 -23.20
N ASN A 178 4.04 21.83 -22.65
CA ASN A 178 3.61 23.24 -22.69
C ASN A 178 4.52 24.13 -21.84
N GLU A 179 4.80 23.76 -20.58
CA GLU A 179 5.71 24.51 -19.70
C GLU A 179 7.12 24.63 -20.29
N ILE A 180 7.65 23.53 -20.84
CA ILE A 180 8.95 23.51 -21.52
C ILE A 180 8.93 24.43 -22.74
N ASN A 181 7.82 24.47 -23.49
CA ASN A 181 7.71 25.34 -24.66
C ASN A 181 7.61 26.82 -24.28
N GLU A 182 6.91 27.16 -23.20
CA GLU A 182 6.89 28.53 -22.65
C GLU A 182 8.29 28.99 -22.24
N GLN A 183 9.06 28.13 -21.57
CA GLN A 183 10.47 28.39 -21.25
C GLN A 183 11.36 28.49 -22.49
N ARG A 184 11.08 27.73 -23.55
CA ARG A 184 11.85 27.83 -24.82
C ARG A 184 11.55 29.14 -25.53
N LEU A 185 10.30 29.58 -25.54
CA LEU A 185 9.88 30.85 -26.15
C LEU A 185 10.51 32.04 -25.43
N SER A 186 10.53 32.05 -24.10
CA SER A 186 11.20 33.09 -23.32
C SER A 186 12.72 33.14 -23.56
N GLN A 187 13.32 32.00 -23.94
CA GLN A 187 14.72 31.89 -24.35
C GLN A 187 14.96 32.04 -25.87
N GLY A 188 13.95 32.42 -26.66
CA GLY A 188 14.06 32.58 -28.12
C GLY A 188 14.29 31.28 -28.91
N LYS A 189 14.06 30.12 -28.29
CA LYS A 189 14.21 28.80 -28.91
C LYS A 189 12.89 28.34 -29.52
N LYS A 190 12.99 27.57 -30.61
CA LYS A 190 11.81 26.97 -31.26
C LYS A 190 11.13 25.93 -30.35
N PRO A 191 9.79 25.83 -30.38
CA PRO A 191 9.04 24.84 -29.61
C PRO A 191 9.33 23.40 -30.08
N ILE A 192 9.18 22.46 -29.15
CA ILE A 192 9.37 21.03 -29.40
C ILE A 192 8.22 20.51 -30.26
N LYS A 193 8.55 19.70 -31.28
CA LYS A 193 7.53 19.05 -32.12
C LYS A 193 6.76 18.01 -31.31
N LYS A 194 5.43 18.14 -31.25
CA LYS A 194 4.54 17.13 -30.65
C LYS A 194 4.66 15.80 -31.42
N LYS A 195 4.92 14.70 -30.72
CA LYS A 195 4.86 13.35 -31.29
C LYS A 195 3.39 12.91 -31.40
N LYS A 196 3.08 12.07 -32.40
CA LYS A 196 1.73 11.48 -32.55
C LYS A 196 1.37 10.68 -31.28
N LYS A 197 0.16 10.92 -30.75
CA LYS A 197 -0.37 10.20 -29.59
C LYS A 197 -0.76 8.79 -30.04
N GLU A 198 -0.15 7.78 -29.42
CA GLU A 198 -0.59 6.39 -29.52
C GLU A 198 -1.31 6.05 -28.23
N GLU A 199 -2.62 5.78 -28.29
CA GLU A 199 -3.46 5.44 -27.13
C GLU A 199 -3.03 4.13 -26.44
N TYR A 200 -2.49 3.21 -27.24
CA TYR A 200 -2.00 1.91 -26.80
C TYR A 200 -0.53 1.76 -27.16
N LYS A 201 0.26 1.19 -26.26
CA LYS A 201 1.63 0.75 -26.58
C LYS A 201 1.77 -0.72 -26.29
N SER A 202 2.23 -1.48 -27.28
CA SER A 202 2.69 -2.84 -27.05
C SER A 202 3.94 -2.78 -26.17
N LYS A 203 3.83 -3.24 -24.93
CA LYS A 203 4.98 -3.40 -24.04
C LYS A 203 5.35 -4.87 -24.02
N LYS A 204 6.59 -5.18 -24.37
CA LYS A 204 7.17 -6.51 -24.15
C LYS A 204 7.54 -6.58 -22.67
N SER A 205 6.77 -7.31 -21.86
CA SER A 205 7.17 -7.67 -20.50
C SER A 205 8.05 -8.92 -20.58
N LYS A 206 9.12 -8.99 -19.79
CA LYS A 206 9.96 -10.19 -19.75
C LYS A 206 9.32 -11.22 -18.84
N TYR A 207 9.48 -12.51 -19.17
CA TYR A 207 9.10 -13.60 -18.28
C TYR A 207 9.80 -13.43 -16.92
N ALA A 208 9.00 -13.38 -15.84
CA ALA A 208 9.47 -13.51 -14.47
C ALA A 208 9.74 -14.98 -14.11
#